data_AF-X1LA72-F1
#
_entry.id   AF-X1LA72-F1
#
_cell.length_a   1.000
_cell.length_b   1.000
_cell.length_c   1.000
_cell.angle_alpha   90.00
_cell.angle_beta   90.00
_cell.angle_gamma   90.00
#
_symmetry.space_group_name_H-M   'P 1'
#
loop_
_entity.id
_entity.type
_entity.pdbx_description
1 polymer ?
#
loop_
_entity_poly.entity_id
_entity_poly.type
_entity_poly.pdbx_seq_one_letter_code
_entity_poly.pdbx_strand_id
1 'polypeptide(L)'
;MGKRELCLAKLVAERGAWLDFDTSGRDVISVKVNGKRKIPVTTLLRAIGFGNDDALLALFQDVDDAPDHSFIRSTIERDPLIRSKAEALVDVYRKLSSGVPPSLDSAKTLLKNFLFNPRRYSLGEVGRYKLNKKLGVNVPKDYLGLKPEDIVQIVRHIILINNGKETSDDIDHLGNRRAHTVGFLTQNQFRIGLFHLERAIKERMSILGPEATPSTLINIRPIVATMRDFFGRSQLSQFMDQTNPLAELTHKRRLSATGPGGLSRQRAGFEVRDVHHSHYGRICPIETPEGPNIGLIGSLATYASINKYGFVETPYLRVIHEVPNA
;
A
#
# COMPACT_ATOMS: atom_id res chain seq x y z
N MET A 1 34.19 10.93 1.35
CA MET A 1 33.12 10.53 2.29
C MET A 1 31.90 10.19 1.47
N GLY A 2 31.55 8.90 1.38
CA GLY A 2 30.39 8.44 0.60
C GLY A 2 29.11 9.08 1.12
N LYS A 3 28.26 9.56 0.20
CA LYS A 3 26.96 10.13 0.53
C LYS A 3 26.12 9.00 1.11
N ARG A 4 25.85 9.03 2.42
CA ARG A 4 25.06 8.01 3.11
C ARG A 4 23.69 7.88 2.46
N GLU A 5 23.34 6.65 2.08
CA GLU A 5 22.02 6.36 1.54
C GLU A 5 20.98 6.42 2.66
N LEU A 6 19.94 7.22 2.44
CA LEU A 6 18.85 7.39 3.41
C LEU A 6 17.74 6.41 3.10
N CYS A 7 17.29 5.65 4.10
CA CYS A 7 16.20 4.70 3.91
C CYS A 7 14.85 5.43 3.70
N LEU A 8 14.15 5.01 2.64
CA LEU A 8 12.73 5.28 2.41
C LEU A 8 11.99 3.94 2.47
N ALA A 9 10.92 3.88 3.24
CA ALA A 9 10.09 2.68 3.33
C ALA A 9 8.62 3.04 3.19
N LYS A 10 7.83 2.14 2.59
CA LYS A 10 6.41 2.40 2.32
C LYS A 10 5.56 1.18 2.62
N LEU A 11 4.58 1.35 3.50
CA LEU A 11 3.52 0.37 3.72
C LEU A 11 2.31 0.74 2.86
N VAL A 12 2.06 -0.06 1.83
CA VAL A 12 0.93 0.09 0.92
C VAL A 12 -0.19 -0.85 1.36
N ALA A 13 -1.31 -0.27 1.81
CA ALA A 13 -2.52 -1.01 2.09
C ALA A 13 -3.37 -1.18 0.83
N GLU A 14 -4.06 -2.32 0.70
CA GLU A 14 -5.09 -2.49 -0.34
C GLU A 14 -6.25 -1.52 -0.14
N ARG A 15 -6.60 -1.25 1.12
CA ARG A 15 -7.59 -0.24 1.51
C ARG A 15 -7.12 0.52 2.74
N GLY A 16 -7.34 1.83 2.75
CA GLY A 16 -7.02 2.70 3.88
C GLY A 16 -5.76 3.54 3.64
N ALA A 17 -5.21 4.06 4.73
CA ALA A 17 -4.06 4.96 4.67
C ALA A 17 -2.76 4.23 4.30
N TRP A 18 -1.91 4.89 3.53
CA TRP A 18 -0.53 4.44 3.36
C TRP A 18 0.36 5.02 4.45
N LEU A 19 1.43 4.33 4.81
CA LEU A 19 2.47 4.85 5.70
C LEU A 19 3.76 5.03 4.90
N ASP A 20 4.21 6.27 4.75
CA ASP A 20 5.47 6.59 4.08
C ASP A 20 6.49 6.96 5.17
N PHE A 21 7.54 6.17 5.33
CA PHE A 21 8.63 6.41 6.27
C PHE A 21 9.85 6.97 5.55
N ASP A 22 10.55 7.87 6.23
CA ASP A 22 11.81 8.43 5.74
C ASP A 22 12.81 8.63 6.88
N THR A 23 14.08 8.36 6.58
CA THR A 23 15.21 8.65 7.47
C THR A 23 15.91 9.91 6.98
N SER A 24 16.20 10.84 7.88
CA SER A 24 16.94 12.06 7.55
C SER A 24 18.45 11.90 7.81
N GLY A 25 19.28 12.79 7.26
CA GLY A 25 20.72 12.81 7.54
C GLY A 25 21.11 13.14 8.99
N ARG A 26 20.13 13.44 9.87
CA ARG A 26 20.33 13.62 11.32
C ARG A 26 19.77 12.44 12.12
N ASP A 27 19.68 11.26 11.50
CA ASP A 27 19.17 10.03 12.11
C ASP A 27 17.70 10.07 12.58
N VAL A 28 16.96 11.13 12.24
CA VAL A 28 15.52 11.21 12.57
C VAL A 28 14.72 10.35 11.61
N ILE A 29 13.94 9.41 12.16
CA ILE A 29 12.95 8.60 11.42
C ILE A 29 11.58 9.27 11.54
N SER A 30 10.98 9.58 10.40
CA SER A 30 9.66 10.18 10.29
C SER A 30 8.69 9.27 9.54
N VAL A 31 7.39 9.47 9.78
CA VAL A 31 6.29 8.82 9.08
C VAL A 31 5.28 9.85 8.62
N LYS A 32 4.76 9.69 7.41
CA LYS A 32 3.58 10.37 6.89
C LYS A 32 2.45 9.35 6.76
N VAL A 33 1.29 9.67 7.30
CA VAL A 33 0.09 8.84 7.14
C VAL A 33 -0.77 9.45 6.03
N ASN A 34 -0.97 8.68 4.96
CA ASN A 34 -1.76 9.07 3.78
C ASN A 34 -1.29 10.40 3.14
N GLY A 35 0.03 10.58 3.02
CA GLY A 35 0.63 11.78 2.42
C GLY A 35 0.48 13.08 3.23
N LYS A 36 0.02 13.00 4.49
CA LYS A 36 -0.14 14.16 5.38
C LYS A 36 1.21 14.62 5.96
N ARG A 37 1.16 15.49 6.97
CA ARG A 37 2.35 16.08 7.61
C ARG A 37 3.26 14.99 8.20
N LYS A 38 4.58 15.23 8.19
CA LYS A 38 5.56 14.34 8.82
C LYS A 38 5.36 14.30 10.34
N ILE A 39 5.41 13.10 10.89
CA ILE A 39 5.32 12.79 12.32
C ILE A 39 6.60 12.03 12.68
N PRO A 40 7.36 12.41 13.73
CA PRO A 40 8.43 11.54 14.22
C PRO A 40 7.88 10.17 14.59
N VAL A 41 8.61 9.11 14.24
CA VAL A 41 8.07 7.75 14.37
C VAL A 41 7.81 7.38 15.84
N THR A 42 8.62 7.90 16.76
CA THR A 42 8.47 7.76 18.21
C THR A 42 7.13 8.32 18.70
N THR A 43 6.68 9.45 18.16
CA THR A 43 5.35 10.02 18.45
C THR A 43 4.22 9.09 18.00
N LEU A 44 4.32 8.48 16.82
CA LEU A 44 3.34 7.48 16.37
C LEU A 44 3.36 6.23 17.28
N LEU A 45 4.54 5.73 17.63
CA LEU A 45 4.72 4.55 18.49
C LEU A 45 4.10 4.76 19.88
N ARG A 46 4.29 5.94 20.50
CA ARG A 46 3.61 6.30 21.75
C ARG A 46 2.10 6.31 21.60
N ALA A 47 1.59 6.91 20.52
CA ALA A 47 0.16 7.03 20.28
C ALA A 47 -0.53 5.65 20.15
N ILE A 48 0.14 4.66 19.54
CA ILE A 48 -0.38 3.31 19.39
C ILE A 48 -0.17 2.43 20.64
N GLY A 49 0.67 2.84 21.59
CA GLY A 49 0.76 2.25 22.92
C GLY A 49 2.15 1.81 23.37
N PHE A 50 3.21 2.07 22.59
CA PHE A 50 4.58 1.73 22.97
C PHE A 50 5.20 2.82 23.85
N GLY A 51 4.81 2.81 25.12
CA GLY A 51 5.58 3.28 26.28
C GLY A 51 6.09 4.72 26.35
N ASN A 52 7.00 4.93 27.30
CA ASN A 52 7.80 6.14 27.51
C ASN A 52 9.17 6.00 26.81
N ASP A 53 10.08 6.95 27.02
CA ASP A 53 11.38 7.03 26.33
C ASP A 53 12.21 5.75 26.54
N ASP A 54 12.30 5.27 27.78
CA ASP A 54 13.07 4.07 28.13
C ASP A 54 12.50 2.82 27.45
N ALA A 55 11.17 2.69 27.41
CA ALA A 55 10.52 1.59 26.72
C ALA A 55 10.79 1.62 25.20
N LEU A 56 10.78 2.81 24.58
CA LEU A 56 11.13 2.96 23.17
C LEU A 56 12.59 2.59 22.93
N LEU A 57 13.52 3.07 23.76
CA LEU A 57 14.93 2.74 23.63
C LEU A 57 15.17 1.23 23.78
N ALA A 58 14.53 0.59 24.77
CA ALA A 58 14.62 -0.84 24.99
C ALA A 58 14.05 -1.68 23.82
N LEU A 59 12.99 -1.20 23.16
CA LEU A 59 12.36 -1.92 22.03
C LEU A 59 13.25 -2.04 20.78
N PHE A 60 14.23 -1.15 20.63
CA PHE A 60 15.12 -1.10 19.47
C PHE A 60 16.61 -1.26 19.82
N GLN A 61 16.94 -1.49 21.09
CA GLN A 61 18.33 -1.52 21.58
C GLN A 61 19.22 -2.53 20.83
N ASP A 62 18.64 -3.64 20.36
CA ASP A 62 19.35 -4.70 19.65
C ASP A 62 19.60 -4.39 18.16
N VAL A 63 18.92 -3.37 17.60
CA VAL A 63 19.09 -2.96 16.19
C VAL A 63 19.66 -1.56 16.03
N ASP A 64 19.43 -0.67 17.01
CA ASP A 64 19.97 0.70 17.09
C ASP A 64 21.29 0.69 17.89
N ASP A 65 22.24 -0.13 17.42
CA ASP A 65 23.51 -0.47 18.07
C ASP A 65 24.73 0.15 17.38
N ALA A 66 24.51 1.01 16.38
CA ALA A 66 25.59 1.61 15.61
C ALA A 66 26.39 2.64 16.46
N PRO A 67 27.73 2.62 16.44
CA PRO A 67 28.53 3.53 17.27
C PRO A 67 28.29 5.02 16.99
N ASP A 68 28.09 5.36 15.71
CA ASP A 68 27.98 6.74 15.23
C ASP A 68 26.54 7.19 14.96
N HIS A 69 25.55 6.30 15.12
CA HIS A 69 24.15 6.56 14.78
C HIS A 69 23.21 6.06 15.87
N SER A 70 22.34 6.95 16.35
CA SER A 70 21.29 6.59 17.29
C SER A 70 19.93 7.11 16.82
N PHE A 71 19.23 6.28 16.05
CA PHE A 71 18.02 6.71 15.35
C PHE A 71 16.88 7.03 16.31
N ILE A 72 16.65 6.18 17.31
CA ILE A 72 15.53 6.35 18.23
C ILE A 72 15.77 7.55 19.14
N ARG A 73 16.99 7.71 19.66
CA ARG A 73 17.36 8.85 20.50
C ARG A 73 17.21 10.17 19.75
N SER A 74 17.82 10.29 18.56
CA SER A 74 17.72 11.50 17.73
C SER A 74 16.27 11.79 17.33
N THR A 75 15.44 10.76 17.15
CA THR A 75 14.01 10.95 16.86
C THR A 75 13.21 11.41 18.09
N ILE A 76 13.54 10.98 19.31
CA ILE A 76 12.94 11.49 20.56
C ILE A 76 13.30 12.97 20.75
N GLU A 77 14.57 13.32 20.55
CA GLU A 77 15.07 14.70 20.69
C GLU A 77 14.44 15.69 19.69
N ARG A 78 13.86 15.17 18.59
CA ARG A 78 13.14 16.00 17.61
C ARG A 78 11.86 16.61 18.16
N ASP A 79 11.14 15.90 19.03
CA ASP A 79 9.88 16.30 19.66
C ASP A 79 9.95 16.10 21.20
N PRO A 80 10.78 16.88 21.93
CA PRO A 80 11.09 16.63 23.35
C PRO A 80 9.91 16.87 24.31
N LEU A 81 8.87 17.56 23.83
CA LEU A 81 7.65 17.88 24.55
C LEU A 81 6.66 16.72 24.60
N ILE A 82 6.80 15.70 23.75
CA ILE A 82 5.85 14.60 23.65
C ILE A 82 6.40 13.39 24.42
N ARG A 83 5.95 13.22 25.66
CA ARG A 83 6.44 12.13 26.52
C ARG A 83 5.35 11.12 26.87
N SER A 84 4.08 11.52 26.80
CA SER A 84 2.94 10.67 27.11
C SER A 84 2.17 10.21 25.88
N LYS A 85 1.42 9.12 26.02
CA LYS A 85 0.48 8.63 25.01
C LYS A 85 -0.62 9.64 24.68
N ALA A 86 -1.10 10.39 25.67
CA ALA A 86 -2.15 11.38 25.50
C ALA A 86 -1.69 12.55 24.62
N GLU A 87 -0.52 13.11 24.90
CA GLU A 87 0.09 14.17 24.09
C GLU A 87 0.37 13.69 22.66
N ALA A 88 0.89 12.47 22.52
CA ALA A 88 1.17 11.87 21.22
C ALA A 88 -0.10 11.71 20.36
N LEU A 89 -1.21 11.26 20.97
CA LEU A 89 -2.50 11.16 20.27
C LEU A 89 -3.00 12.53 19.78
N VAL A 90 -2.86 13.58 20.60
CA VAL A 90 -3.26 14.95 20.24
C VAL A 90 -2.38 15.50 19.12
N ASP A 91 -1.08 15.27 19.17
CA ASP A 91 -0.16 15.69 18.12
C ASP A 91 -0.44 14.97 16.79
N VAL A 92 -0.59 13.65 16.84
CA VAL A 92 -0.97 12.85 15.65
C VAL A 92 -2.29 13.36 15.08
N TYR A 93 -3.32 13.61 15.92
CA TYR A 93 -4.58 14.16 15.42
C TYR A 93 -4.39 15.50 14.69
N ARG A 94 -3.63 16.44 15.24
CA ARG A 94 -3.36 17.75 14.62
C ARG A 94 -2.61 17.61 13.29
N LYS A 95 -1.76 16.59 13.14
CA LYS A 95 -1.03 16.32 11.90
C LYS A 95 -1.89 15.57 10.87
N LEU A 96 -2.89 14.81 11.32
CA LEU A 96 -3.81 14.07 10.48
C LEU A 96 -5.08 14.85 10.11
N SER A 97 -5.51 15.83 10.88
CA SER A 97 -6.76 16.56 10.65
C SER A 97 -6.50 18.06 10.69
N SER A 98 -7.26 18.83 9.92
CA SER A 98 -7.13 20.30 9.83
C SER A 98 -7.75 21.04 11.02
N GLY A 99 -8.05 20.35 12.12
CA GLY A 99 -8.70 20.89 13.30
C GLY A 99 -8.02 20.46 14.61
N VAL A 100 -8.38 21.13 15.69
CA VAL A 100 -7.97 20.75 17.05
C VAL A 100 -8.84 19.56 17.51
N PRO A 101 -8.27 18.53 18.16
CA PRO A 101 -9.09 17.46 18.68
C PRO A 101 -10.01 18.02 19.76
N PRO A 102 -11.33 17.80 19.69
CA PRO A 102 -12.23 18.24 20.74
C PRO A 102 -12.03 17.42 22.04
N SER A 103 -11.49 16.20 21.94
CA SER A 103 -11.19 15.32 23.08
C SER A 103 -10.12 14.27 22.76
N LEU A 104 -9.49 13.68 23.79
CA LEU A 104 -8.56 12.56 23.65
C LEU A 104 -9.23 11.33 22.99
N ASP A 105 -10.51 11.08 23.28
CA ASP A 105 -11.25 9.98 22.68
C ASP A 105 -11.49 10.16 21.19
N SER A 106 -11.67 11.41 20.75
CA SER A 106 -11.76 11.76 19.34
C SER A 106 -10.43 11.50 18.63
N ALA A 107 -9.30 11.82 19.26
CA ALA A 107 -7.97 11.52 18.75
C ALA A 107 -7.71 10.01 18.62
N LYS A 108 -8.06 9.24 19.65
CA LYS A 108 -7.98 7.78 19.67
C LYS A 108 -8.85 7.15 18.58
N THR A 109 -10.09 7.63 18.44
CA THR A 109 -11.03 7.13 17.43
C THR A 109 -10.56 7.44 16.02
N LEU A 110 -9.99 8.62 15.78
CA LEU A 110 -9.42 8.98 14.49
C LEU A 110 -8.26 8.05 14.14
N LEU A 111 -7.27 7.89 15.03
CA LEU A 111 -6.13 7.00 14.78
C LEU A 111 -6.57 5.55 14.52
N LYS A 112 -7.51 5.04 15.33
CA LYS A 112 -8.11 3.71 15.14
C LYS A 112 -8.77 3.59 13.77
N ASN A 113 -9.52 4.60 13.33
CA ASN A 113 -10.17 4.59 12.02
C ASN A 113 -9.19 4.67 10.84
N PHE A 114 -8.03 5.32 11.02
CA PHE A 114 -7.01 5.45 9.99
C PHE A 114 -6.21 4.17 9.77
N LEU A 115 -5.84 3.44 10.83
CA LEU A 115 -4.87 2.33 10.74
C LEU A 115 -5.41 0.97 11.19
N PHE A 116 -6.37 0.93 12.11
CA PHE A 116 -6.71 -0.30 12.84
C PHE A 116 -8.16 -0.76 12.65
N ASN A 117 -9.01 0.04 11.99
CA ASN A 117 -10.40 -0.32 11.76
C ASN A 117 -10.51 -1.24 10.54
N PRO A 118 -10.91 -2.52 10.69
CA PRO A 118 -10.94 -3.49 9.59
C PRO A 118 -11.93 -3.13 8.47
N ARG A 119 -12.92 -2.27 8.76
CA ARG A 119 -13.85 -1.77 7.75
C ARG A 119 -13.20 -0.74 6.82
N ARG A 120 -12.23 0.03 7.33
CA ARG A 120 -11.58 1.15 6.62
C ARG A 120 -10.16 0.83 6.16
N TYR A 121 -9.49 -0.09 6.85
CA TYR A 121 -8.10 -0.46 6.62
C TYR A 121 -7.98 -1.97 6.37
N SER A 122 -7.26 -2.34 5.32
CA SER A 122 -6.95 -3.73 4.99
C SER A 122 -5.67 -3.78 4.18
N LEU A 123 -4.71 -4.59 4.63
CA LEU A 123 -3.54 -4.98 3.85
C LEU A 123 -3.92 -5.92 2.69
N GLY A 124 -5.04 -6.65 2.83
CA GLY A 124 -5.41 -7.72 1.91
C GLY A 124 -4.53 -8.95 2.09
N GLU A 125 -4.91 -10.07 1.49
CA GLU A 125 -4.20 -11.35 1.66
C GLU A 125 -2.75 -11.26 1.19
N VAL A 126 -2.53 -10.63 0.03
CA VAL A 126 -1.20 -10.44 -0.56
C VAL A 126 -0.35 -9.50 0.29
N GLY A 127 -0.94 -8.39 0.76
CA GLY A 127 -0.22 -7.42 1.60
C GLY A 127 0.20 -8.03 2.93
N ARG A 128 -0.69 -8.79 3.59
CA ARG A 128 -0.37 -9.51 4.83
C ARG A 128 0.71 -10.57 4.60
N TYR A 129 0.59 -11.39 3.54
CA TYR A 129 1.60 -12.39 3.20
C TYR A 129 2.99 -11.77 2.98
N LYS A 130 3.06 -10.67 2.22
CA LYS A 130 4.32 -9.97 1.95
C LYS A 130 4.91 -9.34 3.19
N LEU A 131 4.09 -8.68 4.01
CA LEU A 131 4.54 -8.05 5.25
C LEU A 131 5.14 -9.10 6.19
N ASN A 132 4.46 -10.23 6.35
CA ASN A 132 4.95 -11.36 7.15
C ASN A 132 6.28 -11.90 6.64
N LYS A 133 6.39 -12.12 5.32
CA LYS A 133 7.62 -12.62 4.71
C LYS A 133 8.79 -11.64 4.86
N LYS A 134 8.55 -10.35 4.67
CA LYS A 134 9.58 -9.30 4.71
C LYS A 134 10.07 -9.01 6.13
N LEU A 135 9.16 -8.99 7.11
CA LEU A 135 9.50 -8.67 8.50
C LEU A 135 9.74 -9.90 9.38
N GLY A 136 9.60 -11.11 8.83
CA GLY A 136 9.72 -12.35 9.60
C GLY A 136 8.64 -12.54 10.67
N VAL A 137 7.48 -11.88 10.55
CA VAL A 137 6.40 -11.95 11.55
C VAL A 137 5.42 -13.08 11.26
N ASN A 138 5.04 -13.84 12.29
CA ASN A 138 4.12 -14.97 12.18
C ASN A 138 2.68 -14.58 12.56
N VAL A 139 2.06 -13.71 11.76
CA VAL A 139 0.64 -13.32 11.92
C VAL A 139 -0.23 -14.21 11.01
N PRO A 140 -1.39 -14.73 11.48
CA PRO A 140 -2.27 -15.53 10.62
C PRO A 140 -2.63 -14.82 9.31
N LYS A 141 -2.66 -15.57 8.20
CA LYS A 141 -2.94 -15.03 6.86
C LYS A 141 -4.35 -14.43 6.75
N ASP A 142 -5.28 -14.90 7.57
CA ASP A 142 -6.67 -14.42 7.62
C ASP A 142 -6.80 -13.05 8.30
N TYR A 143 -5.77 -12.62 9.04
CA TYR A 143 -5.76 -11.30 9.66
C TYR A 143 -5.30 -10.23 8.66
N LEU A 144 -6.26 -9.57 8.03
CA LEU A 144 -6.01 -8.56 6.99
C LEU A 144 -5.80 -7.13 7.52
N GLY A 145 -6.00 -6.88 8.81
CA GLY A 145 -5.76 -5.56 9.44
C GLY A 145 -4.27 -5.26 9.60
N LEU A 146 -3.89 -4.12 10.18
CA LEU A 146 -2.51 -3.83 10.63
C LEU A 146 -2.44 -4.01 12.15
N LYS A 147 -1.38 -4.64 12.67
CA LYS A 147 -1.13 -4.73 14.12
C LYS A 147 -0.17 -3.62 14.56
N PRO A 148 -0.27 -3.11 15.80
CA PRO A 148 0.71 -2.17 16.33
C PRO A 148 2.15 -2.72 16.27
N GLU A 149 2.31 -4.03 16.52
CA GLU A 149 3.60 -4.71 16.48
C GLU A 149 4.21 -4.74 15.07
N ASP A 150 3.37 -4.76 14.02
CA ASP A 150 3.85 -4.69 12.63
C ASP A 150 4.60 -3.36 12.40
N ILE A 151 4.13 -2.25 12.97
CA ILE A 151 4.77 -0.92 12.85
C ILE A 151 6.13 -0.93 13.54
N VAL A 152 6.25 -1.56 14.71
CA VAL A 152 7.53 -1.71 15.40
C VAL A 152 8.52 -2.48 14.52
N GLN A 153 8.09 -3.59 13.93
CA GLN A 153 8.95 -4.39 13.06
C GLN A 153 9.35 -3.65 11.77
N ILE A 154 8.46 -2.82 11.20
CA ILE A 154 8.82 -1.92 10.08
C ILE A 154 9.95 -0.98 10.50
N VAL A 155 9.84 -0.33 11.66
CA VAL A 155 10.86 0.61 12.16
C VAL A 155 12.18 -0.11 12.43
N ARG A 156 12.15 -1.32 13.01
CA ARG A 156 13.34 -2.16 13.19
C ARG A 156 14.03 -2.44 11.86
N HIS A 157 13.26 -2.83 10.84
CA HIS A 157 13.81 -3.13 9.52
C HIS A 157 14.40 -1.88 8.84
N ILE A 158 13.78 -0.70 9.02
CA ILE A 158 14.34 0.59 8.54
C ILE A 158 15.70 0.87 9.18
N ILE A 159 15.84 0.64 10.49
CA ILE A 159 17.12 0.82 11.21
C ILE A 159 18.17 -0.15 10.66
N LEU A 160 17.83 -1.42 10.47
CA LEU A 160 18.74 -2.43 9.90
C LEU A 160 19.24 -2.05 8.49
N ILE A 161 18.35 -1.52 7.64
CA ILE A 161 18.74 -1.03 6.30
C ILE A 161 19.69 0.17 6.42
N ASN A 162 19.39 1.15 7.27
CA ASN A 162 20.28 2.30 7.46
C ASN A 162 21.65 1.90 8.06
N ASN A 163 21.72 0.78 8.79
CA ASN A 163 22.95 0.18 9.31
C ASN A 163 23.66 -0.73 8.29
N GLY A 164 23.13 -0.90 7.08
CA GLY A 164 23.70 -1.77 6.04
C GLY A 164 23.62 -3.27 6.34
N LYS A 165 22.82 -3.67 7.34
CA LYS A 165 22.61 -5.08 7.72
C LYS A 165 21.59 -5.78 6.82
N GLU A 166 20.73 -5.02 6.14
CA GLU A 166 19.64 -5.49 5.27
C GLU A 166 19.66 -4.74 3.93
N THR A 167 19.13 -5.36 2.87
CA THR A 167 19.10 -4.78 1.52
C THR A 167 17.77 -4.10 1.20
N SER A 168 17.82 -3.08 0.34
CA SER A 168 16.64 -2.41 -0.20
C SER A 168 15.82 -3.32 -1.13
N ASP A 169 14.54 -2.98 -1.29
CA ASP A 169 13.65 -3.69 -2.21
C ASP A 169 13.80 -3.15 -3.64
N ASP A 170 13.80 -4.06 -4.61
CA ASP A 170 13.66 -3.73 -6.03
C ASP A 170 12.17 -3.52 -6.36
N ILE A 171 11.81 -2.26 -6.64
CA ILE A 171 10.42 -1.83 -6.92
C ILE A 171 9.94 -2.35 -8.29
N ASP A 172 10.85 -2.58 -9.23
CA ASP A 172 10.54 -2.88 -10.63
C ASP A 172 10.43 -4.39 -10.88
N HIS A 173 10.99 -5.20 -9.99
CA HIS A 173 10.79 -6.64 -9.99
C HIS A 173 9.29 -7.02 -10.01
N LEU A 174 8.86 -7.87 -10.95
CA LEU A 174 7.44 -8.27 -11.10
C LEU A 174 6.88 -9.01 -9.88
N GLY A 175 7.73 -9.59 -9.04
CA GLY A 175 7.31 -10.06 -7.72
C GLY A 175 6.73 -8.97 -6.82
N ASN A 176 7.04 -7.69 -7.10
CA ASN A 176 6.56 -6.49 -6.41
C ASN A 176 5.46 -5.72 -7.15
N ARG A 177 5.12 -6.14 -8.37
CA ARG A 177 4.06 -5.55 -9.18
C ARG A 177 2.92 -6.54 -9.38
N ARG A 178 1.68 -6.06 -9.28
CA ARG A 178 0.47 -6.89 -9.35
C ARG A 178 -0.46 -6.36 -10.42
N ALA A 179 -0.91 -7.23 -11.31
CA ALA A 179 -1.93 -6.92 -12.29
C ALA A 179 -3.31 -6.91 -11.62
N HIS A 180 -4.04 -5.80 -11.78
CA HIS A 180 -5.43 -5.70 -11.37
C HIS A 180 -6.33 -6.01 -12.56
N THR A 181 -7.03 -7.14 -12.50
CA THR A 181 -7.99 -7.56 -13.51
C THR A 181 -9.32 -6.82 -13.35
N VAL A 182 -10.19 -6.90 -14.37
CA VAL A 182 -11.53 -6.30 -14.34
C VAL A 182 -12.33 -6.71 -13.10
N GLY A 183 -12.26 -7.98 -12.70
CA GLY A 183 -12.98 -8.48 -11.52
C GLY A 183 -12.56 -7.77 -10.23
N PHE A 184 -11.26 -7.59 -10.01
CA PHE A 184 -10.74 -6.89 -8.83
C PHE A 184 -11.17 -5.40 -8.82
N LEU A 185 -11.05 -4.72 -9.96
CA LEU A 185 -11.42 -3.31 -10.08
C LEU A 185 -12.93 -3.10 -9.87
N THR A 186 -13.76 -3.92 -10.52
CA THR A 186 -15.21 -3.90 -10.36
C THR A 186 -15.64 -4.22 -8.93
N GLN A 187 -15.04 -5.23 -8.29
CA GLN A 187 -15.33 -5.56 -6.89
C GLN A 187 -15.05 -4.37 -5.96
N ASN A 188 -13.96 -3.64 -6.18
CA ASN A 188 -13.63 -2.46 -5.40
C ASN A 188 -14.66 -1.34 -5.58
N GLN A 189 -15.10 -1.06 -6.81
CA GLN A 189 -16.13 -0.05 -7.06
C GLN A 189 -17.48 -0.45 -6.48
N PHE A 190 -17.86 -1.72 -6.63
CA PHE A 190 -19.08 -2.25 -6.04
C PHE A 190 -19.06 -2.13 -4.51
N ARG A 191 -17.92 -2.40 -3.87
CA ARG A 191 -17.74 -2.22 -2.43
C ARG A 191 -17.93 -0.75 -2.01
N ILE A 192 -17.40 0.20 -2.78
CA ILE A 192 -17.61 1.64 -2.53
C ILE A 192 -19.11 1.97 -2.65
N GLY A 193 -19.79 1.43 -3.67
CA GLY A 193 -21.24 1.55 -3.82
C GLY A 193 -22.03 1.00 -2.62
N LEU A 194 -21.63 -0.16 -2.08
CA LEU A 194 -22.22 -0.73 -0.87
C LEU A 194 -21.98 0.15 0.36
N PHE A 195 -20.82 0.79 0.48
CA PHE A 195 -20.55 1.72 1.59
C PHE A 195 -21.45 2.95 1.53
N HIS A 196 -21.68 3.50 0.34
CA HIS A 196 -22.64 4.60 0.16
C HIS A 196 -24.08 4.15 0.46
N LEU A 197 -24.46 2.94 0.04
CA LEU A 197 -25.75 2.36 0.36
C LEU A 197 -25.95 2.17 1.87
N GLU A 198 -24.95 1.63 2.58
CA GLU A 198 -24.99 1.47 4.04
C GLU A 198 -25.25 2.82 4.74
N ARG A 199 -24.55 3.87 4.30
CA ARG A 199 -24.73 5.21 4.85
C ARG A 199 -26.15 5.73 4.60
N ALA A 200 -26.65 5.61 3.38
CA ALA A 200 -28.00 6.05 3.03
C ALA A 200 -29.08 5.28 3.81
N ILE A 201 -28.89 3.97 4.02
CA ILE A 201 -29.78 3.15 4.84
C ILE A 201 -29.79 3.65 6.29
N LYS A 202 -28.62 3.90 6.88
CA LYS A 202 -28.52 4.42 8.27
C LYS A 202 -29.21 5.76 8.43
N GLU A 203 -29.01 6.67 7.47
CA GLU A 203 -29.69 7.98 7.46
C GLU A 203 -31.21 7.81 7.37
N ARG A 204 -31.71 6.92 6.50
CA ARG A 204 -33.15 6.65 6.38
C ARG A 204 -33.75 5.96 7.60
N MET A 205 -33.04 4.99 8.20
CA MET A 205 -33.48 4.32 9.43
C MET A 205 -33.65 5.31 10.59
N SER A 206 -32.79 6.33 10.66
CA SER A 206 -32.90 7.39 11.66
C SER A 206 -34.15 8.27 11.47
N ILE A 207 -34.69 8.35 10.25
CA ILE A 207 -35.85 9.19 9.91
C ILE A 207 -37.15 8.39 10.02
N LEU A 208 -37.18 7.18 9.46
CA LEU A 208 -38.39 6.35 9.35
C LEU A 208 -38.70 5.55 10.63
N GLY A 209 -37.74 5.39 11.54
CA GLY A 209 -37.95 4.67 12.79
C GLY A 209 -38.21 3.16 12.60
N PRO A 210 -38.81 2.48 13.60
CA PRO A 210 -38.92 1.03 13.65
C PRO A 210 -39.94 0.41 12.67
N GLU A 211 -40.82 1.21 12.05
CA GLU A 211 -41.81 0.72 11.08
C GLU A 211 -41.26 0.56 9.65
N ALA A 212 -39.99 0.88 9.44
CA ALA A 212 -39.36 0.83 8.12
C ALA A 212 -39.20 -0.62 7.61
N THR A 213 -39.75 -0.90 6.43
CA THR A 213 -39.54 -2.19 5.74
C THR A 213 -38.25 -2.17 4.91
N PRO A 214 -37.55 -3.30 4.70
CA PRO A 214 -36.28 -3.33 3.96
C PRO A 214 -36.37 -2.77 2.54
N SER A 215 -37.51 -2.94 1.86
CA SER A 215 -37.76 -2.40 0.51
C SER A 215 -37.75 -0.87 0.47
N THR A 216 -38.18 -0.20 1.55
CA THR A 216 -38.15 1.27 1.64
C THR A 216 -36.74 1.82 1.94
N LEU A 217 -35.91 1.02 2.60
CA LEU A 217 -34.56 1.40 2.99
C LEU A 217 -33.55 1.22 1.84
N ILE A 218 -33.69 0.14 1.06
CA ILE A 218 -32.72 -0.21 0.01
C ILE A 218 -32.98 0.60 -1.26
N ASN A 219 -32.01 1.43 -1.64
CA ASN A 219 -32.00 2.16 -2.90
C ASN A 219 -30.75 1.79 -3.71
N ILE A 220 -30.92 1.18 -4.88
CA ILE A 220 -29.78 0.72 -5.71
C ILE A 220 -29.00 1.86 -6.38
N ARG A 221 -29.52 3.10 -6.41
CA ARG A 221 -28.92 4.24 -7.12
C ARG A 221 -27.44 4.49 -6.80
N PRO A 222 -26.95 4.43 -5.53
CA PRO A 222 -25.53 4.62 -5.23
C PRO A 222 -24.62 3.56 -5.86
N ILE A 223 -25.07 2.32 -5.94
CA ILE A 223 -24.33 1.22 -6.57
C ILE A 223 -24.29 1.43 -8.09
N VAL A 224 -25.45 1.71 -8.70
CA VAL A 224 -25.53 1.96 -10.16
C VAL A 224 -24.67 3.17 -10.55
N ALA A 225 -24.69 4.23 -9.75
CA ALA A 225 -23.90 5.43 -10.01
C ALA A 225 -22.38 5.16 -9.98
N THR A 226 -21.89 4.47 -8.95
CA THR A 226 -20.46 4.11 -8.83
C THR A 226 -19.99 3.20 -9.96
N MET A 227 -20.81 2.21 -10.33
CA MET A 227 -20.52 1.31 -11.44
C MET A 227 -20.52 2.02 -12.79
N ARG A 228 -21.50 2.90 -13.03
CA ARG A 228 -21.59 3.68 -14.27
C ARG A 228 -20.44 4.67 -14.41
N ASP A 229 -20.02 5.30 -13.32
CA ASP A 229 -18.87 6.22 -13.31
C ASP A 229 -17.58 5.47 -13.64
N PHE A 230 -17.37 4.27 -13.06
CA PHE A 230 -16.21 3.44 -13.39
C PHE A 230 -16.15 3.05 -14.87
N PHE A 231 -17.21 2.46 -15.42
CA PHE A 231 -17.18 2.05 -16.84
C PHE A 231 -17.25 3.21 -17.82
N GLY A 232 -17.85 4.34 -17.43
CA GLY A 232 -17.99 5.51 -18.29
C GLY A 232 -16.80 6.47 -18.31
N ARG A 233 -16.04 6.58 -17.20
CA ARG A 233 -14.98 7.60 -17.05
C ARG A 233 -13.59 7.04 -16.72
N SER A 234 -13.46 5.76 -16.36
CA SER A 234 -12.16 5.19 -16.05
C SER A 234 -11.24 5.20 -17.26
N GLN A 235 -9.98 5.60 -17.07
CA GLN A 235 -8.94 5.53 -18.09
C GLN A 235 -8.69 4.10 -18.60
N LEU A 236 -9.07 3.09 -17.83
CA LEU A 236 -8.93 1.67 -18.18
C LEU A 236 -10.15 1.14 -18.96
N SER A 237 -11.26 1.88 -18.98
CA SER A 237 -12.45 1.53 -19.76
C SER A 237 -12.37 2.27 -21.10
N GLN A 238 -11.81 1.61 -22.11
CA GLN A 238 -11.51 2.20 -23.41
C GLN A 238 -12.37 1.57 -24.50
N PHE A 239 -12.56 2.30 -25.61
CA PHE A 239 -13.14 1.71 -26.81
C PHE A 239 -12.21 0.60 -27.33
N MET A 240 -12.81 -0.54 -27.66
CA MET A 240 -12.06 -1.69 -28.14
C MET A 240 -11.46 -1.38 -29.52
N ASP A 241 -10.15 -1.57 -29.68
CA ASP A 241 -9.51 -1.59 -31.00
C ASP A 241 -10.04 -2.76 -31.82
N GLN A 242 -10.77 -2.42 -32.88
CA GLN A 242 -11.44 -3.36 -33.79
C GLN A 242 -10.87 -3.27 -35.21
N THR A 243 -9.65 -2.76 -35.37
CA THR A 243 -9.02 -2.63 -36.68
C THR A 243 -8.87 -3.99 -37.38
N ASN A 244 -8.48 -5.02 -36.60
CA ASN A 244 -8.39 -6.41 -37.05
C ASN A 244 -8.42 -7.36 -35.82
N PRO A 245 -8.58 -8.68 -36.02
CA PRO A 245 -8.65 -9.64 -34.90
C PRO A 245 -7.41 -9.65 -33.99
N LEU A 246 -6.22 -9.40 -34.55
CA LEU A 246 -4.99 -9.35 -33.77
C LEU A 246 -4.99 -8.13 -32.83
N ALA A 247 -5.39 -6.96 -33.33
CA ALA A 247 -5.49 -5.74 -32.54
C ALA A 247 -6.47 -5.91 -31.36
N GLU A 248 -7.61 -6.57 -31.60
CA GLU A 248 -8.59 -6.88 -30.55
C GLU A 248 -7.98 -7.77 -29.46
N LEU A 249 -7.30 -8.86 -29.86
CA LEU A 249 -6.67 -9.80 -28.93
C LEU A 249 -5.53 -9.15 -28.13
N THR A 250 -4.67 -8.39 -28.79
CA THR A 250 -3.60 -7.62 -28.15
C THR A 250 -4.17 -6.62 -27.17
N HIS A 251 -5.23 -5.90 -27.54
CA HIS A 251 -5.84 -4.90 -26.68
C HIS A 251 -6.41 -5.51 -25.38
N LYS A 252 -7.05 -6.69 -25.47
CA LYS A 252 -7.55 -7.43 -24.30
C LYS A 252 -6.44 -7.96 -23.39
N ARG A 253 -5.23 -8.19 -23.92
CA ARG A 253 -4.06 -8.72 -23.20
C ARG A 253 -3.09 -7.62 -22.72
N ARG A 254 -3.48 -6.36 -22.87
CA ARG A 254 -2.67 -5.19 -22.53
C ARG A 254 -2.62 -4.96 -21.02
N LEU A 255 -1.42 -4.69 -20.53
CA LEU A 255 -1.15 -4.22 -19.17
C LEU A 255 -0.83 -2.73 -19.21
N SER A 256 -1.34 -1.99 -18.22
CA SER A 256 -1.06 -0.57 -18.06
C SER A 256 -0.55 -0.29 -16.65
N ALA A 257 0.61 0.36 -16.55
CA ALA A 257 1.12 0.94 -15.31
C ALA A 257 0.42 2.25 -14.95
N THR A 258 -0.35 2.83 -15.88
CA THR A 258 -1.16 4.04 -15.69
C THR A 258 -2.60 3.70 -15.33
N GLY A 259 -3.28 4.65 -14.66
CA GLY A 259 -4.68 4.51 -14.26
C GLY A 259 -4.88 4.65 -12.75
N PRO A 260 -6.08 4.34 -12.23
CA PRO A 260 -6.39 4.49 -10.81
C PRO A 260 -5.47 3.63 -9.94
N GLY A 261 -4.70 4.27 -9.06
CA GLY A 261 -3.72 3.62 -8.18
C GLY A 261 -2.38 3.29 -8.85
N GLY A 262 -2.22 3.59 -10.14
CA GLY A 262 -0.97 3.46 -10.88
C GLY A 262 -0.15 4.75 -10.91
N LEU A 263 0.84 4.78 -11.81
CA LEU A 263 1.70 5.93 -12.02
C LEU A 263 1.06 6.93 -12.99
N SER A 264 1.35 8.22 -12.80
CA SER A 264 1.06 9.23 -13.82
C SER A 264 2.23 9.30 -14.80
N ARG A 265 1.95 9.64 -16.07
CA ARG A 265 2.96 9.74 -17.13
C ARG A 265 4.14 10.66 -16.76
N GLN A 266 3.85 11.75 -16.08
CA GLN A 266 4.83 12.76 -15.65
C GLN A 266 5.67 12.31 -14.44
N ARG A 267 5.16 11.39 -13.62
CA ARG A 267 5.86 10.88 -12.44
C ARG A 267 6.65 9.60 -12.73
N ALA A 268 6.43 8.97 -13.87
CA ALA A 268 7.15 7.78 -14.26
C ALA A 268 8.54 8.15 -14.79
N GLY A 269 9.55 7.91 -13.98
CA GLY A 269 10.96 8.05 -14.34
C GLY A 269 11.42 7.00 -15.35
N PHE A 270 12.72 7.01 -15.65
CA PHE A 270 13.34 6.09 -16.60
C PHE A 270 13.30 4.63 -16.12
N GLU A 271 13.62 4.38 -14.85
CA GLU A 271 13.71 3.03 -14.25
C GLU A 271 12.45 2.19 -14.46
N VAL A 272 11.27 2.79 -14.22
CA VAL A 272 9.98 2.10 -14.36
C VAL A 272 9.66 1.73 -15.81
N ARG A 273 10.24 2.43 -16.79
CA ARG A 273 10.01 2.21 -18.22
C ARG A 273 10.97 1.17 -18.81
N ASP A 274 12.02 0.82 -18.09
CA ASP A 274 13.07 -0.06 -18.58
C ASP A 274 12.62 -1.54 -18.58
N VAL A 275 13.32 -2.35 -19.38
CA VAL A 275 13.08 -3.79 -19.47
C VAL A 275 13.80 -4.48 -18.33
N HIS A 276 13.03 -4.93 -17.36
CA HIS A 276 13.55 -5.65 -16.21
C HIS A 276 13.69 -7.16 -16.49
N HIS A 277 14.73 -7.82 -15.95
CA HIS A 277 14.99 -9.26 -16.18
C HIS A 277 13.81 -10.16 -15.80
N SER A 278 13.07 -9.80 -14.74
CA SER A 278 11.85 -10.50 -14.32
C SER A 278 10.72 -10.51 -15.37
N HIS A 279 10.76 -9.65 -16.40
CA HIS A 279 9.80 -9.63 -17.50
C HIS A 279 9.84 -10.89 -18.37
N TYR A 280 10.96 -11.63 -18.36
CA TYR A 280 11.15 -12.81 -19.19
C TYR A 280 10.00 -13.81 -19.05
N GLY A 281 9.39 -14.16 -20.19
CA GLY A 281 8.23 -15.06 -20.28
C GLY A 281 6.92 -14.52 -19.71
N ARG A 282 6.89 -13.30 -19.16
CA ARG A 282 5.73 -12.70 -18.47
C ARG A 282 5.15 -11.50 -19.23
N ILE A 283 6.00 -10.56 -19.62
CA ILE A 283 5.63 -9.35 -20.36
C ILE A 283 6.49 -9.30 -21.63
N CYS A 284 5.89 -8.96 -22.76
CA CYS A 284 6.62 -8.78 -24.01
C CYS A 284 7.57 -7.56 -23.87
N PRO A 285 8.89 -7.72 -24.05
CA PRO A 285 9.83 -6.61 -23.93
C PRO A 285 9.84 -5.68 -25.15
N ILE A 286 9.24 -6.11 -26.27
CA ILE A 286 9.26 -5.41 -27.55
C ILE A 286 7.95 -4.64 -27.78
N GLU A 287 6.81 -5.26 -27.44
CA GLU A 287 5.49 -4.71 -27.72
C GLU A 287 5.07 -3.67 -26.67
N THR A 288 5.47 -2.42 -26.93
CA THR A 288 5.08 -1.22 -26.21
C THR A 288 4.81 -0.10 -27.22
N PRO A 289 3.85 0.81 -26.98
CA PRO A 289 3.70 1.99 -27.82
C PRO A 289 4.94 2.87 -27.73
N GLU A 290 5.30 3.51 -28.85
CA GLU A 290 6.33 4.53 -28.89
C GLU A 290 5.85 5.86 -28.26
N GLY A 291 6.81 6.75 -27.99
CA GLY A 291 6.54 8.08 -27.46
C GLY A 291 6.26 8.10 -25.95
N PRO A 292 5.32 8.93 -25.45
CA PRO A 292 5.20 9.23 -24.02
C PRO A 292 4.76 8.03 -23.17
N ASN A 293 4.19 7.00 -23.77
CA ASN A 293 3.71 5.79 -23.09
C ASN A 293 4.69 4.61 -23.12
N ILE A 294 5.89 4.79 -23.70
CA ILE A 294 6.89 3.72 -23.75
C ILE A 294 7.21 3.16 -22.36
N GLY A 295 7.16 1.84 -22.23
CA GLY A 295 7.40 1.12 -20.97
C GLY A 295 6.27 1.21 -19.93
N LEU A 296 5.25 2.06 -20.15
CA LEU A 296 4.10 2.20 -19.27
C LEU A 296 2.91 1.34 -19.70
N ILE A 297 2.91 0.92 -20.96
CA ILE A 297 1.92 0.02 -21.55
C ILE A 297 2.71 -1.14 -22.15
N GLY A 298 2.35 -2.36 -21.81
CA GLY A 298 2.97 -3.56 -22.36
C GLY A 298 1.92 -4.64 -22.63
N SER A 299 2.32 -5.66 -23.37
CA SER A 299 1.48 -6.84 -23.64
C SER A 299 1.91 -8.04 -22.79
N LEU A 300 0.96 -8.86 -22.34
CA LEU A 300 1.27 -10.16 -21.75
C LEU A 300 1.99 -11.05 -22.76
N ALA A 301 3.10 -11.68 -22.34
CA ALA A 301 3.79 -12.66 -23.16
C ALA A 301 2.89 -13.88 -23.48
N THR A 302 3.21 -14.63 -24.54
CA THR A 302 2.34 -15.67 -25.11
C THR A 302 1.78 -16.65 -24.08
N TYR A 303 2.66 -17.25 -23.27
CA TYR A 303 2.29 -18.24 -22.25
C TYR A 303 2.08 -17.64 -20.85
N ALA A 304 2.13 -16.32 -20.72
CA ALA A 304 1.95 -15.68 -19.43
C ALA A 304 0.51 -15.82 -18.93
N SER A 305 0.37 -16.15 -17.65
CA SER A 305 -0.91 -16.18 -16.94
C SER A 305 -0.86 -15.26 -15.72
N ILE A 306 -2.04 -14.84 -15.25
CA ILE A 306 -2.18 -14.09 -14.01
C ILE A 306 -2.71 -15.05 -12.96
N ASN A 307 -1.97 -15.24 -11.87
CA ASN A 307 -2.40 -16.13 -10.81
C ASN A 307 -3.51 -15.50 -9.95
N LYS A 308 -4.06 -16.27 -9.00
CA LYS A 308 -5.14 -15.82 -8.10
C LYS A 308 -4.80 -14.58 -7.27
N TYR A 309 -3.51 -14.32 -7.06
CA TYR A 309 -2.99 -13.18 -6.32
C TYR A 309 -2.67 -12.00 -7.23
N GLY A 310 -2.89 -12.08 -8.54
CA GLY A 310 -2.63 -11.01 -9.49
C GLY A 310 -1.15 -10.89 -9.93
N PHE A 311 -0.29 -11.84 -9.60
CA PHE A 311 1.08 -11.85 -10.14
C PHE A 311 1.11 -12.54 -11.51
N VAL A 312 1.94 -12.00 -12.41
CA VAL A 312 2.17 -12.61 -13.71
C VAL A 312 3.16 -13.75 -13.57
N GLU A 313 2.78 -14.93 -14.03
CA GLU A 313 3.60 -16.13 -14.02
C GLU A 313 3.79 -16.67 -15.43
N THR A 314 4.76 -17.56 -15.59
CA THR A 314 5.09 -18.18 -16.88
C THR A 314 5.46 -19.64 -16.63
N PRO A 315 4.97 -20.58 -17.45
CA PRO A 315 5.20 -21.99 -17.23
C PRO A 315 6.64 -22.38 -17.57
N TYR A 316 7.19 -23.30 -16.76
CA TYR A 316 8.48 -23.95 -17.02
C TYR A 316 8.32 -25.46 -16.95
N LEU A 317 9.15 -26.19 -17.69
CA LEU A 317 9.26 -27.64 -17.56
C LEU A 317 10.28 -27.96 -16.47
N ARG A 318 9.89 -28.81 -15.52
CA ARG A 318 10.79 -29.27 -14.46
C ARG A 318 11.77 -30.27 -15.04
N VAL A 319 13.07 -29.97 -14.97
CA VAL A 319 14.14 -30.91 -15.33
C VAL A 319 14.37 -31.86 -14.15
N ILE A 320 14.24 -33.17 -14.40
CA ILE A 320 14.42 -34.22 -13.38
C ILE A 320 15.81 -34.85 -13.50
N HIS A 321 16.27 -35.09 -14.73
CA HIS A 321 17.58 -35.67 -15.04
C HIS A 321 18.24 -34.88 -16.16
N GLU A 322 19.54 -34.65 -16.03
CA GLU A 322 20.41 -34.11 -17.07
C GLU A 322 21.23 -35.27 -17.64
N VAL A 323 21.22 -35.43 -18.96
CA VAL A 323 22.02 -36.45 -19.64
C VAL A 323 23.20 -35.71 -20.27
N PRO A 324 24.45 -36.17 -20.04
CA PRO A 324 25.61 -35.54 -20.67
C PRO A 324 25.47 -35.63 -22.19
N ASN A 325 25.72 -34.51 -22.88
CA ASN A 325 25.78 -34.50 -24.34
C ASN A 325 26.95 -35.40 -24.79
N ALA A 326 26.61 -36.40 -25.60
CA ALA A 326 27.57 -37.29 -26.25
C ALA A 326 28.39 -36.56 -27.32
#